data_AF-A0A2A6NCU1-F1
#
_entry.id   AF-A0A2A6NCU1-F1
#
_cell.length_a   1.000
_cell.length_b   1.000
_cell.length_c   1.000
_cell.angle_alpha   90.00
_cell.angle_beta   90.00
_cell.angle_gamma   90.00
#
_symmetry.space_group_name_H-M   'P 1'
#
loop_
_entity.id
_entity.type
_entity.pdbx_description
1 polymer ?
#
loop_
_entity_poly.entity_id
_entity_poly.type
_entity_poly.pdbx_seq_one_letter_code
_entity_poly.pdbx_strand_id
1 'polypeptide(L)'
;MDTEPHTSRRSRIAILWRGDAAARQEATAQNSRFVRVFEALAASGIEVFPVVFDETFADLVRDQLLTMDGVLVWVDPIHQGKTRAALDPLLREAAMKRPWVSAHPDIILKMGVKDVLYRTRHLGWGADTHRYATVEAFRAEFPSRLRAAGPRVLKQNRGNGGQGVWKVEALPKTDATVRVLHALRGSQPEEIPLEAFMARCEPYFGWGGCIIDQAFQPRLPEGMIRCYVSGTKVAGFGHQLIKALIPPPPEGPDSPQAQPGPRIMHGPDVAQFQTLRRLMEDEWIPQLMETLTIDEASLPVIWDADFLYGPRDADGADTYVLCEINASSCFAIPDEAPAAIARTVSDRIRRSMESDAGR
;
A
#
# COMPACT_ATOMS: atom_id res chain seq x y z
N MET A 1 -37.92 41.76 0.86
CA MET A 1 -36.53 41.29 1.01
C MET A 1 -36.62 39.79 1.16
N ASP A 2 -36.68 39.10 0.03
CA ASP A 2 -36.75 37.64 -0.01
C ASP A 2 -35.35 37.11 0.20
N THR A 3 -35.09 36.57 1.39
CA THR A 3 -33.92 35.74 1.64
C THR A 3 -34.17 34.39 0.99
N GLU A 4 -33.69 34.21 -0.25
CA GLU A 4 -33.55 32.88 -0.83
C GLU A 4 -32.71 32.01 0.12
N PRO A 5 -33.17 30.81 0.51
CA PRO A 5 -32.33 29.91 1.27
C PRO A 5 -31.20 29.44 0.37
N HIS A 6 -29.96 29.82 0.69
CA HIS A 6 -28.77 29.18 0.11
C HIS A 6 -28.82 27.69 0.45
N THR A 7 -29.38 26.90 -0.45
CA THR A 7 -29.24 25.45 -0.42
C THR A 7 -27.77 25.15 -0.69
N SER A 8 -27.02 24.90 0.39
CA SER A 8 -25.64 24.43 0.31
C SER A 8 -25.59 23.23 -0.65
N ARG A 9 -24.99 23.43 -1.84
CA ARG A 9 -24.77 22.36 -2.82
C ARG A 9 -24.05 21.21 -2.11
N ARG A 10 -24.64 20.01 -2.13
CA ARG A 10 -23.98 18.81 -1.58
C ARG A 10 -22.74 18.51 -2.41
N SER A 11 -21.65 18.17 -1.73
CA SER A 11 -20.43 17.76 -2.40
C SER A 11 -20.60 16.39 -3.06
N ARG A 12 -20.10 16.28 -4.28
CA ARG A 12 -20.20 15.11 -5.15
C ARG A 12 -18.88 14.37 -5.16
N ILE A 13 -18.87 13.15 -4.65
CA ILE A 13 -17.67 12.31 -4.56
C ILE A 13 -17.84 11.08 -5.45
N ALA A 14 -16.87 10.80 -6.31
CA ALA A 14 -16.81 9.55 -7.04
C ALA A 14 -16.09 8.47 -6.22
N ILE A 15 -16.56 7.23 -6.26
CA ILE A 15 -15.76 6.05 -5.90
C ILE A 15 -15.41 5.33 -7.20
N LEU A 16 -14.12 5.30 -7.53
CA LEU A 16 -13.59 4.75 -8.78
C LEU A 16 -12.95 3.38 -8.55
N TRP A 17 -13.33 2.39 -9.35
CA TRP A 17 -12.69 1.08 -9.41
C TRP A 17 -12.66 0.50 -10.82
N ARG A 18 -11.89 -0.57 -11.02
CA ARG A 18 -11.77 -1.23 -12.33
C ARG A 18 -12.95 -2.17 -12.61
N GLY A 19 -13.44 -2.19 -13.84
CA GLY A 19 -14.48 -3.09 -14.34
C GLY A 19 -14.76 -2.85 -15.82
N ASP A 20 -15.48 -3.75 -16.48
CA ASP A 20 -15.80 -3.63 -17.91
C ASP A 20 -17.05 -2.77 -18.17
N ALA A 21 -17.49 -2.72 -19.43
CA ALA A 21 -18.65 -1.93 -19.85
C ALA A 21 -19.97 -2.42 -19.22
N ALA A 22 -20.13 -3.73 -19.01
CA ALA A 22 -21.31 -4.28 -18.35
C ALA A 22 -21.32 -3.88 -16.87
N ALA A 23 -20.19 -4.06 -16.18
CA ALA A 23 -20.03 -3.61 -14.81
C ALA A 23 -20.30 -2.10 -14.66
N ARG A 24 -19.91 -1.28 -15.64
CA ARG A 24 -20.21 0.17 -15.64
C ARG A 24 -21.71 0.47 -15.73
N GLN A 25 -22.45 -0.26 -16.56
CA GLN A 25 -23.89 -0.06 -16.73
C GLN A 25 -24.69 -0.48 -15.49
N GLU A 26 -24.24 -1.55 -14.83
CA GLU A 26 -24.94 -2.13 -13.68
C GLU A 26 -24.49 -1.55 -12.33
N ALA A 27 -23.38 -0.80 -12.29
CA ALA A 27 -22.80 -0.33 -11.03
C ALA A 27 -23.76 0.59 -10.25
N THR A 28 -24.04 0.19 -9.00
CA THR A 28 -24.76 0.98 -8.02
C THR A 28 -23.96 1.05 -6.73
N ALA A 29 -24.36 1.93 -5.80
CA ALA A 29 -23.77 1.96 -4.46
C ALA A 29 -24.01 0.63 -3.71
N GLN A 30 -25.18 0.01 -3.92
CA GLN A 30 -25.66 -1.16 -3.16
C GLN A 30 -25.07 -2.49 -3.63
N ASN A 31 -24.77 -2.64 -4.92
CA ASN A 31 -24.14 -3.85 -5.45
C ASN A 31 -22.60 -3.80 -5.47
N SER A 32 -22.01 -2.70 -4.99
CA SER A 32 -20.58 -2.53 -4.93
C SER A 32 -19.97 -3.20 -3.69
N ARG A 33 -18.75 -3.77 -3.83
CA ARG A 33 -17.95 -4.22 -2.68
C ARG A 33 -17.62 -3.09 -1.70
N PHE A 34 -17.78 -1.83 -2.11
CA PHE A 34 -17.58 -0.63 -1.29
C PHE A 34 -18.88 -0.12 -0.64
N VAL A 35 -19.95 -0.91 -0.61
CA VAL A 35 -21.27 -0.49 -0.10
C VAL A 35 -21.19 0.20 1.27
N ARG A 36 -20.36 -0.31 2.20
CA ARG A 36 -20.19 0.31 3.53
C ARG A 36 -19.55 1.69 3.47
N VAL A 37 -18.66 1.94 2.52
CA VAL A 37 -18.06 3.27 2.29
C VAL A 37 -19.09 4.22 1.69
N PHE A 38 -19.88 3.75 0.71
CA PHE A 38 -21.01 4.52 0.18
C PHE A 38 -22.00 4.93 1.27
N GLU A 39 -22.41 3.98 2.12
CA GLU A 39 -23.33 4.21 3.25
C GLU A 39 -22.76 5.25 4.23
N ALA A 40 -21.49 5.13 4.63
CA ALA A 40 -20.86 6.04 5.59
C ALA A 40 -20.74 7.48 5.05
N LEU A 41 -20.38 7.63 3.78
CA LEU A 41 -20.32 8.94 3.13
C LEU A 41 -21.71 9.57 2.97
N ALA A 42 -22.71 8.79 2.56
CA ALA A 42 -24.09 9.25 2.43
C ALA A 42 -24.68 9.68 3.78
N ALA A 43 -24.41 8.92 4.85
CA ALA A 43 -24.78 9.29 6.22
C ALA A 43 -24.13 10.61 6.69
N SER A 44 -23.00 11.00 6.09
CA SER A 44 -22.31 12.26 6.33
C SER A 44 -22.80 13.41 5.43
N GLY A 45 -23.90 13.21 4.69
CA GLY A 45 -24.51 14.23 3.82
C GLY A 45 -23.81 14.42 2.47
N ILE A 46 -22.88 13.53 2.11
CA ILE A 46 -22.12 13.57 0.85
C ILE A 46 -22.88 12.82 -0.23
N GLU A 47 -22.97 13.39 -1.43
CA GLU A 47 -23.52 12.70 -2.60
C GLU A 47 -22.42 11.86 -3.24
N VAL A 48 -22.63 10.55 -3.40
CA VAL A 48 -21.57 9.62 -3.80
C VAL A 48 -21.97 8.82 -5.03
N PHE A 49 -21.07 8.74 -6.01
CA PHE A 49 -21.34 8.13 -7.31
C PHE A 49 -20.37 6.97 -7.62
N PRO A 50 -20.87 5.84 -8.15
CA PRO A 50 -20.01 4.80 -8.66
C PRO A 50 -19.35 5.21 -9.98
N VAL A 51 -18.06 4.92 -10.13
CA VAL A 51 -17.30 5.13 -11.36
C VAL A 51 -16.51 3.88 -11.69
N VAL A 52 -16.88 3.20 -12.77
CA VAL A 52 -16.14 2.04 -13.26
C VAL A 52 -15.18 2.47 -14.36
N PHE A 53 -13.92 2.04 -14.26
CA PHE A 53 -12.84 2.35 -15.19
C PHE A 53 -12.38 1.12 -15.98
N ASP A 54 -12.30 1.33 -17.30
CA ASP A 54 -11.55 0.51 -18.25
C ASP A 54 -10.91 1.44 -19.28
N GLU A 55 -9.78 1.03 -19.85
CA GLU A 55 -9.09 1.79 -20.89
C GLU A 55 -9.94 1.99 -22.14
N THR A 56 -10.84 1.05 -22.44
CA THR A 56 -11.71 1.08 -23.64
C THR A 56 -12.72 2.23 -23.64
N PHE A 57 -12.99 2.85 -22.49
CA PHE A 57 -13.91 3.99 -22.35
C PHE A 57 -13.36 5.07 -21.40
N ALA A 58 -12.04 5.26 -21.40
CA ALA A 58 -11.35 6.20 -20.50
C ALA A 58 -11.88 7.65 -20.61
N ASP A 59 -12.23 8.12 -21.80
CA ASP A 59 -12.75 9.47 -22.01
C ASP A 59 -14.10 9.69 -21.30
N LEU A 60 -14.99 8.70 -21.31
CA LEU A 60 -16.26 8.77 -20.58
C LEU A 60 -16.05 8.82 -19.05
N VAL A 61 -15.02 8.14 -18.56
CA VAL A 61 -14.63 8.19 -17.14
C VAL A 61 -14.08 9.57 -16.82
N ARG A 62 -13.19 10.10 -17.64
CA ARG A 62 -12.61 11.44 -17.50
C ARG A 62 -13.70 12.50 -17.41
N ASP A 63 -14.63 12.51 -18.35
CA ASP A 63 -15.72 13.48 -18.39
C ASP A 63 -16.59 13.38 -17.13
N GLN A 64 -16.88 12.16 -16.66
CA GLN A 64 -17.60 11.96 -15.40
C GLN A 64 -16.82 12.50 -14.20
N LEU A 65 -15.52 12.23 -14.09
CA LEU A 65 -14.70 12.70 -12.96
C LEU A 65 -14.63 14.22 -12.90
N LEU A 66 -14.56 14.92 -14.03
CA LEU A 66 -14.52 16.38 -14.09
C LEU A 66 -15.80 17.07 -13.57
N THR A 67 -16.88 16.31 -13.34
CA THR A 67 -18.12 16.83 -12.73
C THR A 67 -18.18 16.65 -11.21
N MET A 68 -17.15 16.04 -10.60
CA MET A 68 -17.08 15.72 -9.18
C MET A 68 -16.24 16.74 -8.41
N ASP A 69 -16.45 16.82 -7.11
CA ASP A 69 -15.61 17.65 -6.22
C ASP A 69 -14.41 16.85 -5.68
N GLY A 70 -14.51 15.51 -5.65
CA GLY A 70 -13.45 14.59 -5.21
C GLY A 70 -13.61 13.17 -5.76
N VAL A 71 -12.51 12.42 -5.83
CA VAL A 71 -12.50 11.02 -6.32
C VAL A 71 -11.77 10.11 -5.33
N LEU A 72 -12.47 9.11 -4.80
CA LEU A 72 -11.88 7.99 -4.07
C LEU A 72 -11.47 6.88 -5.05
N VAL A 73 -10.16 6.64 -5.19
CA VAL A 73 -9.61 5.68 -6.17
C VAL A 73 -9.23 4.37 -5.49
N TRP A 74 -9.85 3.27 -5.93
CA TRP A 74 -9.46 1.88 -5.61
C TRP A 74 -9.15 1.12 -6.90
N VAL A 75 -7.93 1.29 -7.40
CA VAL A 75 -7.44 0.54 -8.58
C VAL A 75 -6.03 0.04 -8.29
N ASP A 76 -5.88 -1.28 -8.35
CA ASP A 76 -4.59 -1.93 -8.18
C ASP A 76 -3.59 -1.46 -9.25
N PRO A 77 -2.29 -1.34 -8.93
CA PRO A 77 -1.28 -0.96 -9.92
C PRO A 77 -1.20 -1.95 -11.09
N ILE A 78 -1.49 -3.23 -10.81
CA ILE A 78 -1.51 -4.34 -11.75
C ILE A 78 -2.74 -5.20 -11.45
N HIS A 79 -3.58 -5.45 -12.47
CA HIS A 79 -4.81 -6.25 -12.34
C HIS A 79 -5.08 -7.02 -13.63
N GLN A 80 -5.04 -8.36 -13.59
CA GLN A 80 -5.35 -9.24 -14.75
C GLN A 80 -4.63 -8.83 -16.05
N GLY A 81 -3.32 -8.57 -15.98
CA GLY A 81 -2.51 -8.15 -17.14
C GLY A 81 -2.65 -6.68 -17.53
N LYS A 82 -3.57 -5.93 -16.91
CA LYS A 82 -3.72 -4.48 -17.08
C LYS A 82 -2.92 -3.72 -16.01
N THR A 83 -2.60 -2.47 -16.30
CA THR A 83 -1.86 -1.57 -15.39
C THR A 83 -2.61 -0.25 -15.20
N ARG A 84 -2.03 0.68 -14.43
CA ARG A 84 -2.51 2.05 -14.31
C ARG A 84 -1.96 3.02 -15.37
N ALA A 85 -1.29 2.53 -16.41
CA ALA A 85 -0.64 3.37 -17.42
C ALA A 85 -1.59 4.38 -18.09
N ALA A 86 -2.84 3.99 -18.36
CA ALA A 86 -3.86 4.89 -18.91
C ALA A 86 -4.61 5.71 -17.82
N LEU A 87 -4.75 5.14 -16.62
CA LEU A 87 -5.48 5.78 -15.52
C LEU A 87 -4.69 6.93 -14.89
N ASP A 88 -3.38 6.77 -14.70
CA ASP A 88 -2.58 7.76 -13.99
C ASP A 88 -2.51 9.13 -14.70
N PRO A 89 -2.33 9.21 -16.03
CA PRO A 89 -2.44 10.49 -16.75
C PRO A 89 -3.82 11.15 -16.59
N LEU A 90 -4.91 10.36 -16.68
CA LEU A 90 -6.27 10.84 -16.49
C LEU A 90 -6.48 11.42 -15.09
N LEU A 91 -6.02 10.71 -14.05
CA LEU A 91 -6.14 11.18 -12.67
C LEU A 91 -5.31 12.44 -12.40
N ARG A 92 -4.12 12.56 -13.01
CA ARG A 92 -3.32 13.81 -12.95
C ARG A 92 -4.06 14.97 -13.62
N GLU A 93 -4.67 14.74 -14.79
CA GLU A 93 -5.47 15.77 -15.47
C GLU A 93 -6.66 16.21 -14.60
N ALA A 94 -7.39 15.25 -14.03
CA ALA A 94 -8.53 15.53 -13.15
C ALA A 94 -8.10 16.35 -11.92
N ALA A 95 -6.99 15.98 -11.28
CA ALA A 95 -6.46 16.67 -10.11
C ALA A 95 -6.11 18.15 -10.37
N MET A 96 -5.69 18.50 -11.60
CA MET A 96 -5.44 19.89 -11.98
C MET A 96 -6.71 20.72 -12.18
N LYS A 97 -7.85 20.07 -12.47
CA LYS A 97 -9.11 20.72 -12.87
C LYS A 97 -10.21 20.68 -11.81
N ARG A 98 -9.91 20.16 -10.60
CA ARG A 98 -10.83 19.97 -9.46
C ARG A 98 -11.91 18.91 -9.78
N PRO A 99 -11.57 17.63 -9.63
CA PRO A 99 -11.63 17.06 -8.28
C PRO A 99 -10.27 16.78 -7.66
N TRP A 100 -10.18 16.84 -6.33
CA TRP A 100 -9.04 16.24 -5.63
C TRP A 100 -9.09 14.71 -5.76
N VAL A 101 -7.92 14.08 -5.85
CA VAL A 101 -7.80 12.63 -6.03
C VAL A 101 -7.29 12.00 -4.74
N SER A 102 -8.04 11.04 -4.19
CA SER A 102 -7.76 10.43 -2.89
C SER A 102 -6.45 9.66 -2.83
N ALA A 103 -6.00 9.11 -3.95
CA ALA A 103 -4.77 8.36 -4.10
C ALA A 103 -4.07 8.90 -5.35
N HIS A 104 -3.56 10.12 -5.24
CA HIS A 104 -2.94 10.82 -6.38
C HIS A 104 -1.73 10.02 -6.90
N PRO A 105 -1.58 9.83 -8.23
CA PRO A 105 -0.49 9.02 -8.80
C PRO A 105 0.90 9.42 -8.27
N ASP A 106 1.18 10.71 -8.13
CA ASP A 106 2.50 11.17 -7.67
C ASP A 106 2.76 10.93 -6.18
N ILE A 107 1.70 10.80 -5.38
CA ILE A 107 1.82 10.40 -3.97
C ILE A 107 2.04 8.89 -3.87
N ILE A 108 1.33 8.10 -4.67
CA ILE A 108 1.58 6.65 -4.78
C ILE A 108 3.05 6.40 -5.17
N LEU A 109 3.61 7.16 -6.11
CA LEU A 109 5.02 7.02 -6.50
C LEU A 109 6.00 7.39 -5.39
N LYS A 110 5.60 8.22 -4.41
CA LYS A 110 6.44 8.58 -3.26
C LYS A 110 6.39 7.53 -2.14
N MET A 111 5.20 7.03 -1.81
CA MET A 111 5.00 6.19 -0.61
C MET A 111 4.51 4.77 -0.88
N GLY A 112 3.88 4.51 -2.02
CA GLY A 112 3.29 3.20 -2.39
C GLY A 112 4.21 2.28 -3.19
N VAL A 113 5.51 2.58 -3.25
CA VAL A 113 6.55 1.77 -3.91
C VAL A 113 7.59 1.32 -2.90
N LYS A 114 8.31 0.22 -3.14
CA LYS A 114 9.24 -0.34 -2.13
C LYS A 114 10.40 0.58 -1.78
N ASP A 115 10.75 1.54 -2.65
CA ASP A 115 11.73 2.58 -2.36
C ASP A 115 11.42 3.38 -1.08
N VAL A 116 10.15 3.43 -0.67
CA VAL A 116 9.74 4.03 0.60
C VAL A 116 10.47 3.43 1.80
N LEU A 117 10.78 2.12 1.77
CA LEU A 117 11.49 1.44 2.84
C LEU A 117 12.92 1.97 2.99
N TYR A 118 13.58 2.25 1.87
CA TYR A 118 14.92 2.84 1.89
C TYR A 118 14.85 4.31 2.32
N ARG A 119 13.95 5.10 1.72
CA ARG A 119 13.84 6.53 2.01
C ARG A 119 13.46 6.85 3.45
N THR A 120 12.77 5.93 4.13
CA THR A 120 12.30 6.09 5.52
C THR A 120 13.01 5.18 6.51
N ARG A 121 14.13 4.56 6.11
CA ARG A 121 14.88 3.59 6.95
C ARG A 121 15.45 4.17 8.25
N HIS A 122 15.55 5.49 8.35
CA HIS A 122 16.00 6.20 9.55
C HIS A 122 14.88 6.47 10.57
N LEU A 123 13.62 6.21 10.21
CA LEU A 123 12.49 6.33 11.14
C LEU A 123 12.46 5.13 12.10
N GLY A 124 11.66 5.23 13.18
CA GLY A 124 11.59 4.21 14.23
C GLY A 124 11.12 2.82 13.76
N TRP A 125 10.46 2.72 12.60
CA TRP A 125 10.08 1.44 11.97
C TRP A 125 11.15 0.84 11.05
N GLY A 126 12.30 1.52 10.92
CA GLY A 126 13.32 1.20 9.95
C GLY A 126 14.06 -0.10 10.28
N ALA A 127 14.67 -0.67 9.24
CA ALA A 127 15.61 -1.78 9.39
C ALA A 127 16.79 -1.56 8.43
N ASP A 128 17.86 -2.35 8.57
CA ASP A 128 18.99 -2.32 7.66
C ASP A 128 18.53 -2.55 6.21
N THR A 129 18.45 -1.45 5.47
CA THR A 129 17.83 -1.36 4.16
C THR A 129 18.75 -0.62 3.20
N HIS A 130 18.96 -1.21 2.04
CA HIS A 130 19.81 -0.71 0.97
C HIS A 130 19.05 -0.64 -0.35
N ARG A 131 19.49 0.24 -1.23
CA ARG A 131 18.88 0.47 -2.53
C ARG A 131 19.93 0.30 -3.62
N TYR A 132 19.70 -0.63 -4.53
CA TYR A 132 20.49 -0.76 -5.75
C TYR A 132 19.80 0.00 -6.88
N ALA A 133 20.46 1.02 -7.42
CA ALA A 133 19.93 1.85 -8.50
C ALA A 133 20.11 1.22 -9.88
N THR A 134 21.15 0.41 -10.06
CA THR A 134 21.51 -0.22 -11.34
C THR A 134 21.95 -1.66 -11.15
N VAL A 135 22.01 -2.40 -12.25
CA VAL A 135 22.50 -3.79 -12.28
C VAL A 135 23.96 -3.85 -11.81
N GLU A 136 24.79 -2.88 -12.19
CA GLU A 136 26.20 -2.81 -11.84
C GLU A 136 26.38 -2.60 -10.33
N ALA A 137 25.63 -1.68 -9.73
CA ALA A 137 25.64 -1.46 -8.29
C ALA A 137 25.20 -2.71 -7.52
N PHE A 138 24.15 -3.38 -8.01
CA PHE A 138 23.68 -4.63 -7.41
C PHE A 138 24.75 -5.73 -7.44
N ARG A 139 25.38 -5.96 -8.61
CA ARG A 139 26.48 -6.90 -8.81
C ARG A 139 27.68 -6.60 -7.91
N ALA A 140 28.05 -5.33 -7.77
CA ALA A 140 29.20 -4.93 -6.98
C ALA A 140 28.96 -5.07 -5.47
N GLU A 141 27.76 -4.71 -4.99
CA GLU A 141 27.54 -4.46 -3.56
C GLU A 141 26.82 -5.62 -2.84
N PHE A 142 25.81 -6.25 -3.47
CA PHE A 142 24.96 -7.25 -2.82
C PHE A 142 25.72 -8.47 -2.25
N PRO A 143 26.70 -9.07 -2.94
CA PRO A 143 27.42 -10.24 -2.42
C PRO A 143 28.08 -9.97 -1.06
N SER A 144 28.67 -8.78 -0.89
CA SER A 144 29.34 -8.40 0.37
C SER A 144 28.33 -8.21 1.50
N ARG A 145 27.19 -7.57 1.21
CA ARG A 145 26.12 -7.33 2.18
C ARG A 145 25.45 -8.62 2.64
N LEU A 146 25.17 -9.54 1.72
CA LEU A 146 24.61 -10.85 2.04
C LEU A 146 25.52 -11.64 3.00
N ARG A 147 26.84 -11.60 2.78
CA ARG A 147 27.80 -12.28 3.66
C ARG A 147 27.92 -11.63 5.04
N ALA A 148 27.93 -10.30 5.10
CA ALA A 148 28.15 -9.58 6.35
C ALA A 148 26.92 -9.49 7.25
N ALA A 149 25.72 -9.35 6.67
CA ALA A 149 24.49 -9.02 7.39
C ALA A 149 23.48 -10.18 7.51
N GLY A 150 23.84 -11.38 7.03
CA GLY A 150 22.98 -12.56 7.09
C GLY A 150 21.83 -12.53 6.07
N PRO A 151 20.75 -13.31 6.31
CA PRO A 151 19.60 -13.42 5.40
C PRO A 151 19.01 -12.07 4.98
N ARG A 152 18.82 -11.89 3.67
CA ARG A 152 18.30 -10.66 3.05
C ARG A 152 16.96 -10.90 2.38
N VAL A 153 16.14 -9.86 2.29
CA VAL A 153 14.91 -9.84 1.51
C VAL A 153 15.05 -8.82 0.38
N LEU A 154 15.22 -9.31 -0.85
CA LEU A 154 15.20 -8.46 -2.04
C LEU A 154 13.78 -8.22 -2.49
N LYS A 155 13.46 -6.97 -2.86
CA LYS A 155 12.14 -6.54 -3.29
C LYS A 155 12.30 -5.70 -4.56
N GLN A 156 11.64 -6.11 -5.64
CA GLN A 156 11.45 -5.21 -6.79
C GLN A 156 10.65 -3.98 -6.36
N ASN A 157 10.97 -2.82 -6.91
CA ASN A 157 10.36 -1.57 -6.45
C ASN A 157 8.83 -1.50 -6.66
N ARG A 158 8.36 -2.04 -7.79
CA ARG A 158 6.96 -2.03 -8.19
C ARG A 158 6.49 -3.46 -8.45
N GLY A 159 5.44 -3.88 -7.77
CA GLY A 159 4.88 -5.21 -7.86
C GLY A 159 3.74 -5.41 -6.88
N ASN A 160 3.06 -6.55 -6.97
CA ASN A 160 1.97 -6.94 -6.08
C ASN A 160 2.07 -8.44 -5.75
N GLY A 161 1.46 -8.87 -4.65
CA GLY A 161 1.24 -10.28 -4.34
C GLY A 161 2.51 -11.11 -4.14
N GLY A 162 3.60 -10.52 -3.67
CA GLY A 162 4.89 -11.20 -3.46
C GLY A 162 5.74 -11.38 -4.74
N GLN A 163 5.27 -10.92 -5.89
CA GLN A 163 6.07 -10.93 -7.12
C GLN A 163 7.34 -10.10 -6.93
N GLY A 164 8.49 -10.66 -7.31
CA GLY A 164 9.81 -10.04 -7.14
C GLY A 164 10.23 -9.77 -5.69
N VAL A 165 9.67 -10.51 -4.72
CA VAL A 165 10.10 -10.47 -3.31
C VAL A 165 10.76 -11.80 -2.96
N TRP A 166 12.05 -11.78 -2.61
CA TRP A 166 12.88 -12.98 -2.43
C TRP A 166 13.60 -12.95 -1.10
N LYS A 167 13.52 -14.03 -0.32
CA LYS A 167 14.47 -14.29 0.76
C LYS A 167 15.72 -14.90 0.15
N VAL A 168 16.90 -14.44 0.56
CA VAL A 168 18.21 -14.88 0.07
C VAL A 168 19.12 -15.16 1.26
N GLU A 169 19.70 -16.35 1.28
CA GLU A 169 20.57 -16.81 2.36
C GLU A 169 21.88 -17.36 1.76
N ALA A 170 23.02 -16.89 2.26
CA ALA A 170 24.31 -17.49 1.94
C ALA A 170 24.41 -18.88 2.60
N LEU A 171 24.97 -19.85 1.87
CA LEU A 171 25.21 -21.19 2.42
C LEU A 171 26.60 -21.27 3.07
N PRO A 172 26.75 -21.89 4.27
CA PRO A 172 28.01 -21.86 5.02
C PRO A 172 29.24 -22.49 4.35
N LYS A 173 29.04 -23.25 3.27
CA LYS A 173 30.08 -24.10 2.65
C LYS A 173 30.45 -23.69 1.23
N THR A 174 29.77 -22.72 0.65
CA THR A 174 30.03 -22.25 -0.71
C THR A 174 29.78 -20.75 -0.81
N ASP A 175 30.83 -19.97 -1.09
CA ASP A 175 30.71 -18.52 -1.30
C ASP A 175 29.94 -18.14 -2.57
N ALA A 176 29.66 -19.14 -3.43
CA ALA A 176 29.04 -18.97 -4.73
C ALA A 176 27.59 -19.45 -4.78
N THR A 177 27.06 -20.16 -3.77
CA THR A 177 25.69 -20.70 -3.78
C THR A 177 24.84 -20.03 -2.72
N VAL A 178 23.61 -19.71 -3.08
CA VAL A 178 22.61 -19.15 -2.18
C VAL A 178 21.37 -20.03 -2.16
N ARG A 179 20.69 -20.04 -1.01
CA ARG A 179 19.32 -20.50 -0.91
C ARG A 179 18.39 -19.32 -1.12
N VAL A 180 17.46 -19.44 -2.07
CA VAL A 180 16.47 -18.41 -2.37
C VAL A 180 15.07 -18.95 -2.20
N LEU A 181 14.15 -18.11 -1.72
CA LEU A 181 12.73 -18.45 -1.63
C LEU A 181 11.91 -17.25 -2.11
N HIS A 182 11.09 -17.46 -3.14
CA HIS A 182 10.16 -16.45 -3.64
C HIS A 182 8.95 -16.34 -2.71
N ALA A 183 8.48 -15.12 -2.43
CA ALA A 183 7.23 -14.87 -1.71
C ALA A 183 5.96 -15.23 -2.52
N LEU A 184 6.08 -15.63 -3.79
CA LEU A 184 4.93 -16.10 -4.56
C LEU A 184 4.35 -17.37 -3.93
N ARG A 185 3.02 -17.48 -3.95
CA ARG A 185 2.31 -18.66 -3.46
C ARG A 185 2.77 -19.89 -4.25
N GLY A 186 3.03 -20.99 -3.56
CA GLY A 186 3.45 -22.26 -4.16
C GLY A 186 4.96 -22.38 -4.36
N SER A 187 5.74 -21.32 -4.12
CA SER A 187 7.19 -21.36 -4.31
C SER A 187 7.91 -22.24 -3.29
N GLN A 188 8.99 -22.87 -3.75
CA GLN A 188 9.87 -23.73 -2.96
C GLN A 188 11.25 -23.08 -2.82
N PRO A 189 12.02 -23.42 -1.76
CA PRO A 189 13.42 -23.02 -1.68
C PRO A 189 14.23 -23.62 -2.83
N GLU A 190 15.04 -22.80 -3.49
CA GLU A 190 15.99 -23.22 -4.52
C GLU A 190 17.42 -22.96 -4.02
N GLU A 191 18.36 -23.88 -4.28
CA GLU A 191 19.79 -23.64 -4.10
C GLU A 191 20.43 -23.42 -5.47
N ILE A 192 20.90 -22.20 -5.71
CA ILE A 192 21.40 -21.78 -7.03
C ILE A 192 22.66 -20.93 -6.90
N PRO A 193 23.50 -20.82 -7.96
CA PRO A 193 24.61 -19.90 -7.97
C PRO A 193 24.14 -18.44 -7.75
N LEU A 194 24.84 -17.68 -6.91
CA LEU A 194 24.52 -16.29 -6.60
C LEU A 194 24.41 -15.44 -7.88
N GLU A 195 25.38 -15.59 -8.79
CA GLU A 195 25.36 -14.91 -10.10
C GLU A 195 24.10 -15.21 -10.92
N ALA A 196 23.64 -16.47 -10.91
CA ALA A 196 22.43 -16.86 -11.63
C ALA A 196 21.17 -16.25 -11.00
N PHE A 197 21.12 -16.17 -9.66
CA PHE A 197 20.04 -15.47 -8.97
C PHE A 197 20.06 -13.97 -9.26
N MET A 198 21.23 -13.34 -9.27
CA MET A 198 21.36 -11.91 -9.54
C MET A 198 20.93 -11.59 -10.97
N ALA A 199 21.32 -12.41 -11.95
CA ALA A 199 20.84 -12.31 -13.33
C ALA A 199 19.31 -12.43 -13.43
N ARG A 200 18.68 -13.32 -12.64
CA ARG A 200 17.22 -13.46 -12.55
C ARG A 200 16.54 -12.18 -12.05
N CYS A 201 17.23 -11.35 -11.27
CA CYS A 201 16.71 -10.10 -10.72
C CYS A 201 16.92 -8.88 -11.64
N GLU A 202 17.78 -8.97 -12.67
CA GLU A 202 18.09 -7.85 -13.57
C GLU A 202 16.85 -7.19 -14.23
N PRO A 203 15.81 -7.93 -14.64
CA PRO A 203 14.60 -7.31 -15.20
C PRO A 203 13.90 -6.32 -14.26
N TYR A 204 14.12 -6.41 -12.94
CA TYR A 204 13.49 -5.50 -11.96
C TYR A 204 14.00 -4.06 -12.06
N PHE A 205 15.19 -3.84 -12.62
CA PHE A 205 15.72 -2.50 -12.87
C PHE A 205 15.04 -1.78 -14.03
N GLY A 206 14.31 -2.50 -14.89
CA GLY A 206 13.53 -1.93 -15.99
C GLY A 206 12.38 -1.04 -15.50
N TRP A 207 11.16 -1.58 -15.45
CA TRP A 207 10.00 -0.78 -15.05
C TRP A 207 10.02 -0.36 -13.56
N GLY A 208 10.71 -1.11 -12.70
CA GLY A 208 10.82 -0.81 -11.27
C GLY A 208 11.87 0.26 -10.93
N GLY A 209 12.93 0.39 -11.74
CA GLY A 209 14.00 1.38 -11.56
C GLY A 209 14.97 1.13 -10.40
N CYS A 210 14.68 0.19 -9.48
CA CYS A 210 15.59 -0.23 -8.42
C CYS A 210 15.20 -1.58 -7.81
N ILE A 211 16.13 -2.16 -7.06
CA ILE A 211 15.89 -3.24 -6.11
C ILE A 211 16.14 -2.71 -4.71
N ILE A 212 15.25 -3.07 -3.79
CA ILE A 212 15.38 -2.79 -2.36
C ILE A 212 15.82 -4.05 -1.64
N ASP A 213 16.84 -3.93 -0.81
CA ASP A 213 17.40 -4.99 0.00
C ASP A 213 17.19 -4.65 1.47
N GLN A 214 16.40 -5.46 2.18
CA GLN A 214 16.11 -5.28 3.60
C GLN A 214 16.54 -6.51 4.39
N ALA A 215 17.01 -6.32 5.63
CA ALA A 215 17.30 -7.44 6.53
C ALA A 215 16.05 -8.32 6.74
N PHE A 216 16.22 -9.63 6.68
CA PHE A 216 15.15 -10.58 7.01
C PHE A 216 14.77 -10.46 8.49
N GLN A 217 13.47 -10.47 8.79
CA GLN A 217 12.96 -10.41 10.16
C GLN A 217 12.73 -11.83 10.70
N PRO A 218 13.50 -12.31 11.70
CA PRO A 218 13.38 -13.68 12.21
C PRO A 218 12.02 -14.00 12.82
N ARG A 219 11.33 -12.98 13.33
CA ARG A 219 9.99 -13.09 13.92
C ARG A 219 8.86 -13.05 12.88
N LEU A 220 9.16 -13.12 11.58
CA LEU A 220 8.16 -13.22 10.51
C LEU A 220 7.11 -14.35 10.75
N PRO A 221 7.45 -15.53 11.31
CA PRO A 221 6.46 -16.55 11.66
C PRO A 221 5.43 -16.13 12.73
N GLU A 222 5.69 -15.07 13.50
CA GLU A 222 4.75 -14.54 14.50
C GLU A 222 3.60 -13.73 13.87
N GLY A 223 3.74 -13.39 12.58
CA GLY A 223 2.69 -12.74 11.79
C GLY A 223 3.07 -11.35 11.30
N MET A 224 2.11 -10.77 10.60
CA MET A 224 2.18 -9.44 10.00
C MET A 224 0.98 -8.61 10.45
N ILE A 225 1.24 -7.36 10.81
CA ILE A 225 0.21 -6.39 11.18
C ILE A 225 0.05 -5.40 10.02
N ARG A 226 -1.12 -5.37 9.42
CA ARG A 226 -1.53 -4.31 8.52
C ARG A 226 -2.19 -3.20 9.33
N CYS A 227 -1.56 -2.04 9.40
CA CYS A 227 -2.13 -0.84 10.01
C CYS A 227 -2.85 -0.03 8.93
N TYR A 228 -4.19 0.05 9.00
CA TYR A 228 -5.00 0.84 8.08
C TYR A 228 -5.07 2.29 8.58
N VAL A 229 -4.90 3.25 7.70
CA VAL A 229 -4.84 4.68 8.02
C VAL A 229 -5.74 5.46 7.08
N SER A 230 -6.57 6.36 7.64
CA SER A 230 -7.32 7.33 6.87
C SER A 230 -6.72 8.73 7.07
N GLY A 231 -6.13 9.29 6.00
CA GLY A 231 -5.32 10.51 6.13
C GLY A 231 -4.15 10.28 7.08
N THR A 232 -4.21 10.91 8.25
CA THR A 232 -3.22 10.80 9.33
C THR A 232 -3.65 9.93 10.52
N LYS A 233 -4.88 9.38 10.50
CA LYS A 233 -5.46 8.69 11.65
C LYS A 233 -5.62 7.20 11.40
N VAL A 234 -5.25 6.39 12.38
CA VAL A 234 -5.41 4.93 12.27
C VAL A 234 -6.90 4.59 12.24
N ALA A 235 -7.29 3.82 11.23
CA ALA A 235 -8.64 3.37 10.96
C ALA A 235 -8.89 1.92 11.44
N GLY A 236 -7.83 1.19 11.80
CA GLY A 236 -7.90 -0.16 12.35
C GLY A 236 -6.70 -1.01 11.92
N PHE A 237 -6.78 -2.30 12.21
CA PHE A 237 -5.68 -3.24 12.00
C PHE A 237 -6.17 -4.55 11.38
N GLY A 238 -5.29 -5.21 10.65
CA GLY A 238 -5.44 -6.60 10.24
C GLY A 238 -4.23 -7.41 10.69
N HIS A 239 -4.43 -8.48 11.47
CA HIS A 239 -3.33 -9.35 11.90
C HIS A 239 -3.44 -10.70 11.19
N GLN A 240 -2.34 -11.18 10.61
CA GLN A 240 -2.32 -12.41 9.83
C GLN A 240 -1.02 -13.20 10.02
N LEU A 241 -1.13 -14.50 10.25
CA LEU A 241 0.01 -15.42 10.15
C LEU A 241 0.33 -15.65 8.68
N ILE A 242 1.37 -14.99 8.19
CA ILE A 242 1.85 -15.12 6.82
C ILE A 242 2.78 -16.33 6.68
N LYS A 243 2.81 -16.92 5.48
CA LYS A 243 3.69 -18.05 5.13
C LYS A 243 4.68 -17.72 4.02
N ALA A 244 4.56 -16.54 3.41
CA ALA A 244 5.53 -16.07 2.43
C ALA A 244 6.92 -15.98 3.06
N LEU A 245 7.94 -16.42 2.33
CA LEU A 245 9.35 -16.45 2.77
C LEU A 245 9.64 -17.38 3.96
N ILE A 246 8.70 -18.24 4.35
CA ILE A 246 8.92 -19.35 5.28
C ILE A 246 9.04 -20.63 4.44
N PRO A 247 10.09 -21.45 4.62
CA PRO A 247 10.13 -22.77 3.98
C PRO A 247 8.84 -23.54 4.27
N PRO A 248 8.19 -24.11 3.24
CA PRO A 248 7.00 -24.91 3.45
C PRO A 248 7.34 -26.16 4.27
N PRO A 249 6.35 -26.75 4.95
CA PRO A 249 6.54 -27.97 5.71
C PRO A 249 6.81 -29.17 4.77
N PRO A 250 7.26 -30.33 5.29
CA PRO A 250 7.62 -31.49 4.47
C PRO A 250 6.51 -31.99 3.53
N GLU A 251 5.24 -31.77 3.89
CA GLU A 251 4.07 -32.12 3.10
C GLU A 251 3.91 -31.27 1.83
N GLY A 252 4.70 -30.21 1.68
CA GLY A 252 4.75 -29.36 0.49
C GLY A 252 4.00 -28.04 0.64
N PRO A 253 4.04 -27.20 -0.42
CA PRO A 253 3.57 -25.81 -0.37
C PRO A 253 2.04 -25.69 -0.46
N ASP A 254 1.38 -26.79 -0.85
CA ASP A 254 -0.09 -26.89 -0.96
C ASP A 254 -0.73 -27.45 0.31
N SER A 255 0.06 -27.85 1.30
CA SER A 255 -0.44 -28.34 2.58
C SER A 255 -1.21 -27.24 3.33
N PRO A 256 -2.22 -27.59 4.16
CA PRO A 256 -2.95 -26.62 4.99
C PRO A 256 -2.03 -25.78 5.89
N GLN A 257 -0.94 -26.37 6.39
CA GLN A 257 0.05 -25.72 7.25
C GLN A 257 0.94 -24.70 6.50
N ALA A 258 1.07 -24.85 5.17
CA ALA A 258 1.73 -23.91 4.28
C ALA A 258 0.83 -22.74 3.85
N GLN A 259 -0.49 -22.82 4.08
CA GLN A 259 -1.40 -21.74 3.76
C GLN A 259 -1.38 -20.65 4.84
N PRO A 260 -1.50 -19.36 4.45
CA PRO A 260 -1.65 -18.29 5.42
C PRO A 260 -2.96 -18.45 6.20
N GLY A 261 -2.94 -18.08 7.49
CA GLY A 261 -4.15 -18.04 8.30
C GLY A 261 -5.11 -16.94 7.84
N PRO A 262 -6.35 -16.90 8.36
CA PRO A 262 -7.26 -15.79 8.10
C PRO A 262 -6.65 -14.48 8.62
N ARG A 263 -6.99 -13.37 7.95
CA ARG A 263 -6.69 -12.04 8.48
C ARG A 263 -7.77 -11.67 9.49
N ILE A 264 -7.36 -11.45 10.73
CA ILE A 264 -8.25 -11.01 11.81
C ILE A 264 -8.27 -9.49 11.81
N MET A 265 -9.45 -8.91 11.63
CA MET A 265 -9.63 -7.46 11.55
C MET A 265 -9.99 -6.91 12.93
N HIS A 266 -9.40 -5.78 13.29
CA HIS A 266 -9.62 -5.09 14.56
C HIS A 266 -9.84 -3.59 14.34
N GLY A 267 -10.68 -2.99 15.18
CA GLY A 267 -10.82 -1.55 15.25
C GLY A 267 -9.57 -0.84 15.78
N PRO A 268 -9.51 0.50 15.67
CA PRO A 268 -8.34 1.29 16.04
C PRO A 268 -8.09 1.33 17.57
N ASP A 269 -9.06 0.95 18.38
CA ASP A 269 -8.99 0.96 19.85
C ASP A 269 -8.60 -0.41 20.46
N VAL A 270 -8.24 -1.41 19.63
CA VAL A 270 -7.81 -2.71 20.13
C VAL A 270 -6.57 -2.59 21.02
N ALA A 271 -6.64 -3.12 22.24
CA ALA A 271 -5.61 -2.94 23.26
C ALA A 271 -4.20 -3.37 22.79
N GLN A 272 -4.14 -4.48 22.04
CA GLN A 272 -2.89 -5.08 21.56
C GLN A 272 -2.05 -4.13 20.69
N PHE A 273 -2.67 -3.25 19.90
CA PHE A 273 -1.98 -2.41 18.93
C PHE A 273 -1.98 -0.92 19.29
N GLN A 274 -2.28 -0.57 20.55
CA GLN A 274 -2.29 0.83 20.97
C GLN A 274 -0.91 1.49 20.93
N THR A 275 0.16 0.73 21.22
CA THR A 275 1.53 1.25 21.07
C THR A 275 1.85 1.55 19.61
N LEU A 276 1.56 0.62 18.69
CA LEU A 276 1.72 0.82 17.26
C LEU A 276 0.89 2.02 16.75
N ARG A 277 -0.35 2.18 17.23
CA ARG A 277 -1.20 3.32 16.87
C ARG A 277 -0.55 4.66 17.23
N ARG A 278 -0.08 4.80 18.48
CA ARG A 278 0.58 6.04 18.93
C ARG A 278 1.84 6.33 18.12
N LEU A 279 2.69 5.32 17.92
CA LEU A 279 3.88 5.45 17.07
C LEU A 279 3.53 5.91 15.65
N MET A 280 2.48 5.35 15.05
CA MET A 280 1.99 5.76 13.73
C MET A 280 1.50 7.21 13.71
N GLU A 281 0.56 7.57 14.59
CA GLU A 281 -0.11 8.87 14.54
C GLU A 281 0.76 10.03 15.04
N ASP A 282 1.53 9.81 16.10
CA ASP A 282 2.23 10.88 16.82
C ASP A 282 3.66 11.09 16.31
N GLU A 283 4.28 10.06 15.72
CA GLU A 283 5.69 10.10 15.32
C GLU A 283 5.89 9.79 13.84
N TRP A 284 5.52 8.60 13.39
CA TRP A 284 5.98 8.07 12.11
C TRP A 284 5.25 8.67 10.91
N ILE A 285 3.94 8.93 10.98
CA ILE A 285 3.22 9.62 9.89
C ILE A 285 3.73 11.06 9.71
N PRO A 286 3.88 11.88 10.77
CA PRO A 286 4.51 13.20 10.67
C PRO A 286 5.91 13.14 10.02
N GLN A 287 6.78 12.24 10.49
CA GLN A 287 8.14 12.11 9.95
C GLN A 287 8.17 11.57 8.51
N LEU A 288 7.25 10.67 8.15
CA LEU A 288 7.06 10.18 6.78
C LEU A 288 6.69 11.33 5.84
N MET A 289 5.74 12.17 6.24
CA MET A 289 5.32 13.34 5.47
C MET A 289 6.48 14.29 5.22
N GLU A 290 7.26 14.61 6.26
CA GLU A 290 8.46 15.45 6.14
C GLU A 290 9.50 14.82 5.19
N THR A 291 9.87 13.55 5.45
CA THR A 291 10.89 12.82 4.68
C THR A 291 10.53 12.69 3.20
N LEU A 292 9.25 12.51 2.88
CA LEU A 292 8.78 12.34 1.51
C LEU A 292 8.27 13.63 0.86
N THR A 293 8.26 14.74 1.62
CA THR A 293 7.69 16.02 1.20
C THR A 293 6.26 15.83 0.70
N ILE A 294 5.41 15.27 1.57
CA ILE A 294 3.98 15.05 1.33
C ILE A 294 3.20 15.93 2.29
N ASP A 295 2.38 16.82 1.75
CA ASP A 295 1.46 17.62 2.55
C ASP A 295 0.33 16.73 3.11
N GLU A 296 -0.17 17.05 4.29
CA GLU A 296 -1.26 16.30 4.94
C GLU A 296 -2.49 16.13 4.03
N ALA A 297 -2.87 17.18 3.30
CA ALA A 297 -4.00 17.15 2.37
C ALA A 297 -3.78 16.20 1.17
N SER A 298 -2.53 15.86 0.87
CA SER A 298 -2.13 14.98 -0.23
C SER A 298 -1.95 13.52 0.20
N LEU A 299 -1.92 13.21 1.50
CA LEU A 299 -1.93 11.82 1.97
C LEU A 299 -3.13 11.06 1.39
N PRO A 300 -3.08 9.73 1.24
CA PRO A 300 -4.25 9.03 0.76
C PRO A 300 -5.43 9.07 1.74
N VAL A 301 -6.67 9.10 1.24
CA VAL A 301 -7.87 9.00 2.12
C VAL A 301 -7.90 7.66 2.84
N ILE A 302 -7.37 6.61 2.22
CA ILE A 302 -7.15 5.31 2.84
C ILE A 302 -5.85 4.73 2.30
N TRP A 303 -4.97 4.32 3.20
CA TRP A 303 -3.74 3.62 2.90
C TRP A 303 -3.44 2.62 4.02
N ASP A 304 -2.52 1.69 3.78
CA ASP A 304 -2.08 0.77 4.82
C ASP A 304 -0.56 0.62 4.85
N ALA A 305 -0.04 0.34 6.04
CA ALA A 305 1.35 0.01 6.30
C ALA A 305 1.43 -1.39 6.90
N ASP A 306 2.16 -2.28 6.24
CA ASP A 306 2.39 -3.66 6.67
C ASP A 306 3.67 -3.73 7.51
N PHE A 307 3.54 -4.21 8.74
CA PHE A 307 4.62 -4.38 9.71
C PHE A 307 4.88 -5.85 10.02
N LEU A 308 6.15 -6.20 10.13
CA LEU A 308 6.61 -7.41 10.81
C LEU A 308 7.07 -7.05 12.21
N TYR A 309 7.05 -8.03 13.12
CA TYR A 309 7.69 -7.87 14.41
C TYR A 309 9.22 -7.81 14.24
N GLY A 310 9.82 -6.77 14.80
CA GLY A 310 11.28 -6.64 14.94
C GLY A 310 11.79 -7.29 16.23
N PRO A 311 13.10 -7.23 16.49
CA PRO A 311 13.68 -7.65 17.77
C PRO A 311 12.97 -6.96 18.93
N ARG A 312 12.69 -7.67 20.02
CA ARG A 312 12.15 -7.02 21.21
C ARG A 312 13.14 -6.01 21.76
N ASP A 313 12.64 -4.93 22.33
CA ASP A 313 13.47 -3.94 22.99
C ASP A 313 14.02 -4.46 24.34
N ALA A 314 14.75 -3.60 25.06
CA ALA A 314 15.37 -3.95 26.33
C ALA A 314 14.35 -4.34 27.42
N ASP A 315 13.12 -3.84 27.33
CA ASP A 315 12.03 -4.15 28.27
C ASP A 315 11.19 -5.36 27.81
N GLY A 316 11.56 -5.96 26.67
CA GLY A 316 10.86 -7.10 26.10
C GLY A 316 9.59 -6.72 25.32
N ALA A 317 9.37 -5.44 25.03
CA ALA A 317 8.24 -4.99 24.25
C ALA A 317 8.47 -5.21 22.74
N ASP A 318 7.36 -5.30 22.00
CA ASP A 318 7.41 -5.47 20.56
C ASP A 318 7.88 -4.22 19.84
N THR A 319 8.82 -4.39 18.92
CA THR A 319 9.16 -3.39 17.90
C THR A 319 8.55 -3.78 16.56
N TYR A 320 8.42 -2.82 15.65
CA TYR A 320 7.74 -3.02 14.38
C TYR A 320 8.63 -2.57 13.23
N VAL A 321 8.79 -3.44 12.24
CA VAL A 321 9.60 -3.18 11.04
C VAL A 321 8.69 -3.03 9.83
N LEU A 322 8.74 -1.87 9.20
CA LEU A 322 7.96 -1.59 7.99
C LEU A 322 8.40 -2.48 6.84
N CYS A 323 7.44 -3.12 6.19
CA CYS A 323 7.69 -4.05 5.09
C CYS A 323 7.08 -3.61 3.76
N GLU A 324 5.98 -2.87 3.80
CA GLU A 324 5.29 -2.33 2.64
C GLU A 324 4.33 -1.22 3.05
N ILE A 325 4.08 -0.27 2.15
CA ILE A 325 2.96 0.66 2.22
C ILE A 325 2.12 0.48 0.96
N ASN A 326 0.80 0.31 1.13
CA ASN A 326 -0.18 0.27 0.05
C ASN A 326 -0.97 1.57 0.05
N ALA A 327 -1.02 2.27 -1.09
CA ALA A 327 -1.64 3.60 -1.19
C ALA A 327 -2.67 3.74 -2.34
N SER A 328 -2.85 2.70 -3.16
CA SER A 328 -3.64 2.78 -4.40
C SER A 328 -4.96 2.01 -4.39
N SER A 329 -5.07 0.96 -3.56
CA SER A 329 -6.19 0.01 -3.59
C SER A 329 -6.28 -0.80 -2.28
N CYS A 330 -6.49 -0.12 -1.16
CA CYS A 330 -6.49 -0.75 0.16
C CYS A 330 -7.85 -1.41 0.43
N PHE A 331 -7.94 -2.72 0.26
CA PHE A 331 -9.13 -3.52 0.54
C PHE A 331 -8.76 -5.00 0.76
N ALA A 332 -9.46 -5.80 1.57
CA ALA A 332 -10.54 -5.45 2.50
C ALA A 332 -10.06 -4.52 3.65
N ILE A 333 -10.99 -3.82 4.29
CA ILE A 333 -10.76 -2.82 5.35
C ILE A 333 -11.53 -3.18 6.64
N PRO A 334 -11.09 -2.70 7.83
CA PRO A 334 -11.81 -2.90 9.10
C PRO A 334 -13.22 -2.29 9.08
N ASP A 335 -14.11 -2.75 9.96
CA ASP A 335 -15.50 -2.30 10.03
C ASP A 335 -15.62 -0.81 10.40
N GLU A 336 -14.65 -0.26 11.13
CA GLU A 336 -14.57 1.15 11.52
C GLU A 336 -14.01 2.05 10.41
N ALA A 337 -13.32 1.49 9.42
CA ALA A 337 -12.64 2.25 8.39
C ALA A 337 -13.58 3.07 7.48
N PRO A 338 -14.77 2.60 7.07
CA PRO A 338 -15.75 3.42 6.35
C PRO A 338 -16.09 4.74 7.05
N ALA A 339 -16.28 4.72 8.37
CA ALA A 339 -16.57 5.93 9.15
C ALA A 339 -15.34 6.85 9.22
N ALA A 340 -14.13 6.30 9.35
CA ALA A 340 -12.89 7.07 9.31
C ALA A 340 -12.68 7.74 7.93
N ILE A 341 -12.92 7.01 6.85
CA ILE A 341 -12.89 7.52 5.47
C ILE A 341 -13.87 8.69 5.32
N ALA A 342 -15.11 8.52 5.78
CA ALA A 342 -16.11 9.58 5.68
C ALA A 342 -15.68 10.87 6.40
N ARG A 343 -15.12 10.76 7.62
CA ARG A 343 -14.56 11.92 8.35
C ARG A 343 -13.46 12.63 7.55
N THR A 344 -12.49 11.87 7.04
CA THR A 344 -11.39 12.43 6.22
C THR A 344 -11.90 13.12 4.97
N VAL A 345 -12.93 12.57 4.31
CA VAL A 345 -13.54 13.19 3.12
C VAL A 345 -14.28 14.47 3.50
N SER A 346 -15.06 14.48 4.58
CA SER A 346 -15.74 15.68 5.08
C SER A 346 -14.74 16.80 5.40
N ASP A 347 -13.61 16.48 6.02
CA ASP A 347 -12.56 17.46 6.31
C ASP A 347 -11.93 18.05 5.04
N ARG A 348 -11.70 17.23 4.00
CA ARG A 348 -11.21 17.73 2.71
C ARG A 348 -12.18 18.66 2.02
N ILE A 349 -13.47 18.29 2.04
CA ILE A 349 -14.54 19.12 1.48
C ILE A 349 -14.54 20.48 2.17
N ARG A 350 -14.53 20.48 3.52
CA ARG A 350 -14.53 21.73 4.31
C ARG A 350 -13.32 22.60 4.00
N ARG A 351 -12.10 22.04 3.99
CA ARG A 351 -10.86 22.77 3.65
C ARG A 351 -10.89 23.33 2.22
N SER A 352 -11.46 22.61 1.26
CA SER A 352 -11.62 23.08 -0.12
C SER A 352 -12.59 24.27 -0.19
N MET A 353 -13.71 24.21 0.53
CA MET A 353 -14.68 25.31 0.59
C MET A 353 -14.09 26.56 1.24
N GLU A 354 -13.34 26.40 2.33
CA GLU A 354 -12.63 27.51 3.00
C GLU A 354 -11.60 28.17 2.05
N SER A 355 -10.87 27.36 1.27
CA SER A 355 -9.89 27.85 0.30
C SER A 355 -10.53 28.60 -0.88
N ASP A 356 -11.76 28.23 -1.25
CA ASP A 356 -12.52 28.88 -2.32
C ASP A 356 -13.23 30.16 -1.86
N ALA A 357 -13.67 30.22 -0.59
CA ALA A 357 -14.29 31.40 -0.01
C ALA A 357 -13.27 32.51 0.33
N GLY A 358 -11.99 32.18 0.47
CA GLY A 358 -10.90 33.12 0.71
C GLY A 358 -10.20 33.63 -0.56
N ARG A 359 -10.64 33.21 -1.75
CA ARG A 359 -10.22 33.73 -3.06
C ARG A 359 -11.26 34.69 -3.60
#